data_AF-A0A223RX87-F1
#
_entry.id   AF-A0A223RX87-F1
#
_cell.length_a   1.000
_cell.length_b   1.000
_cell.length_c   1.000
_cell.angle_alpha   90.00
_cell.angle_beta   90.00
_cell.angle_gamma   90.00
#
_symmetry.space_group_name_H-M   'P 1'
#
loop_
_entity.id
_entity.type
_entity.pdbx_description
1 polymer ?
#
loop_
_entity_poly.entity_id
_entity_poly.type
_entity_poly.pdbx_seq_one_letter_code
_entity_poly.pdbx_strand_id
1 'polypeptide(L)'
;MAHTGKEFGTDLYGLKQVANSDLPTVSAAYDSAVDKCASARDGVSGISGVPEQFVAEGGAVADKYQRAHDSVIGLLRKTRENLDETAEALNQAADQYAEDDRAAAARLQQLLDDRGTPKPE
;
A
#
# COMPACT_ATOMS: atom_id res chain seq x y z
N MET A 1 22.95 26.54 -10.96
CA MET A 1 21.64 26.99 -10.45
C MET A 1 21.55 26.50 -9.02
N ALA A 2 21.24 27.36 -8.05
CA ALA A 2 21.17 26.94 -6.65
C ALA A 2 19.90 26.13 -6.40
N HIS A 3 20.03 24.91 -5.89
CA HIS A 3 18.89 24.08 -5.50
C HIS A 3 18.24 24.70 -4.26
N THR A 4 16.99 25.15 -4.38
CA THR A 4 16.28 25.93 -3.34
C THR A 4 15.48 25.06 -2.36
N GLY A 5 15.68 23.74 -2.37
CA GLY A 5 14.87 22.79 -1.57
C GLY A 5 13.45 22.53 -2.12
N LYS A 6 12.98 23.35 -3.08
CA LYS A 6 11.66 23.22 -3.72
C LYS A 6 11.44 21.85 -4.39
N GLU A 7 12.51 21.26 -4.93
CA GLU A 7 12.49 19.94 -5.56
C GLU A 7 12.15 18.85 -4.53
N PHE A 8 12.77 18.89 -3.35
CA PHE A 8 12.48 17.96 -2.25
C PHE A 8 11.06 18.13 -1.69
N GLY A 9 10.58 19.36 -1.54
CA GLY A 9 9.18 19.60 -1.14
C GLY A 9 8.15 19.08 -2.14
N THR A 10 8.46 19.14 -3.44
CA THR A 10 7.61 18.58 -4.51
C THR A 10 7.61 17.05 -4.47
N ASP A 11 8.76 16.44 -4.20
CA ASP A 11 8.90 15.00 -4.04
C ASP A 11 8.09 14.48 -2.84
N LEU A 12 8.19 15.14 -1.67
CA LEU A 12 7.38 14.79 -0.49
C LEU A 12 5.88 14.88 -0.76
N TYR A 13 5.44 15.90 -1.51
CA TYR A 13 4.04 16.00 -1.91
C TYR A 13 3.62 14.82 -2.78
N GLY A 14 4.47 14.42 -3.73
CA GLY A 14 4.25 13.23 -4.56
C GLY A 14 4.15 11.95 -3.73
N LEU A 15 5.06 11.74 -2.78
CA LEU A 15 5.03 10.58 -1.87
C LEU A 15 3.73 10.57 -1.03
N LYS A 16 3.33 11.72 -0.49
CA LYS A 16 2.07 11.84 0.26
C LYS A 16 0.84 11.64 -0.62
N GLN A 17 0.87 12.05 -1.89
CA GLN A 17 -0.23 11.79 -2.82
C GLN A 17 -0.36 10.28 -3.08
N VAL A 18 0.74 9.60 -3.37
CA VAL A 18 0.74 8.15 -3.58
C VAL A 18 0.24 7.42 -2.33
N ALA A 19 0.75 7.79 -1.15
CA ALA A 19 0.40 7.16 0.12
C ALA A 19 -1.07 7.37 0.52
N ASN A 20 -1.63 8.57 0.29
CA ASN A 20 -2.95 8.92 0.81
C ASN A 20 -4.08 8.84 -0.22
N SER A 21 -3.76 8.69 -1.50
CA SER A 21 -4.75 8.63 -2.58
C SER A 21 -4.58 7.38 -3.43
N ASP A 22 -3.41 7.21 -4.06
CA ASP A 22 -3.26 6.22 -5.12
C ASP A 22 -3.25 4.79 -4.57
N LEU A 23 -2.41 4.51 -3.56
CA LEU A 23 -2.33 3.19 -2.94
C LEU A 23 -3.65 2.78 -2.25
N PRO A 24 -4.31 3.65 -1.46
CA PRO A 24 -5.63 3.34 -0.91
C PRO A 24 -6.69 3.07 -1.98
N THR A 25 -6.66 3.78 -3.11
CA THR A 25 -7.60 3.55 -4.22
C THR A 25 -7.40 2.16 -4.83
N VAL A 26 -6.15 1.75 -5.06
CA VAL A 26 -5.83 0.41 -5.58
C VAL A 26 -6.17 -0.66 -4.53
N SER A 27 -5.85 -0.42 -3.26
CA SER A 27 -6.20 -1.29 -2.13
C SER A 27 -7.71 -1.58 -2.07
N ALA A 28 -8.55 -0.53 -2.20
CA ALA A 28 -10.00 -0.68 -2.26
C ALA A 28 -10.49 -1.53 -3.46
N ALA A 29 -9.79 -1.46 -4.59
CA ALA A 29 -10.11 -2.32 -5.74
C ALA A 29 -9.80 -3.80 -5.47
N TYR A 30 -8.72 -4.10 -4.74
CA TYR A 30 -8.43 -5.47 -4.28
C TYR A 30 -9.47 -5.97 -3.28
N ASP A 31 -9.94 -5.11 -2.37
CA ASP A 31 -11.01 -5.45 -1.43
C ASP A 31 -12.32 -5.79 -2.16
N SER A 32 -12.70 -4.98 -3.16
CA SER A 32 -13.84 -5.28 -4.03
C SER A 32 -13.68 -6.60 -4.80
N ALA A 33 -12.45 -6.93 -5.22
CA ALA A 33 -12.18 -8.20 -5.89
C ALA A 33 -12.32 -9.39 -4.92
N VAL A 34 -11.87 -9.25 -3.66
CA VAL A 34 -12.06 -10.25 -2.60
C VAL A 34 -13.55 -10.53 -2.39
N ASP A 35 -14.38 -9.50 -2.28
CA ASP A 35 -15.82 -9.64 -2.08
C ASP A 35 -16.52 -10.35 -3.25
N LYS A 36 -16.12 -10.02 -4.48
CA LYS A 36 -16.64 -10.70 -5.69
C LYS A 36 -16.24 -12.16 -5.73
N CYS A 37 -15.00 -12.49 -5.39
CA CYS A 37 -14.53 -13.88 -5.30
C CYS A 37 -15.27 -14.65 -4.20
N ALA A 38 -15.44 -14.06 -3.02
CA ALA A 38 -16.19 -14.67 -1.92
C ALA A 38 -17.66 -14.91 -2.32
N SER A 39 -18.31 -13.94 -2.95
CA SER A 39 -19.69 -14.07 -3.44
C SER A 39 -19.83 -15.19 -4.48
N ALA A 40 -18.87 -15.30 -5.40
CA ALA A 40 -18.84 -16.36 -6.39
C ALA A 40 -18.59 -17.75 -5.79
N ARG A 41 -17.84 -17.83 -4.68
CA ARG A 41 -17.67 -19.06 -3.91
C ARG A 41 -19.00 -19.47 -3.25
N ASP A 42 -19.69 -18.51 -2.64
CA ASP A 42 -20.92 -18.77 -1.88
C ASP A 42 -22.10 -19.14 -2.81
N GLY A 43 -22.12 -18.63 -4.04
CA GLY A 43 -23.10 -19.05 -5.05
C GLY A 43 -23.02 -20.54 -5.43
N VAL A 44 -21.86 -21.19 -5.22
CA VAL A 44 -21.64 -22.61 -5.52
C VAL A 44 -21.76 -23.48 -4.27
N SER A 45 -21.50 -22.93 -3.06
CA SER A 45 -21.61 -23.69 -1.81
C SER A 45 -23.05 -24.09 -1.46
N GLY A 46 -24.05 -23.44 -2.05
CA GLY A 46 -25.47 -23.82 -1.95
C GLY A 46 -25.88 -25.02 -2.82
N ILE A 47 -25.01 -25.52 -3.70
CA ILE A 47 -25.28 -26.73 -4.48
C ILE A 47 -25.09 -27.94 -3.56
N SER A 48 -26.18 -28.37 -2.95
CA SER A 48 -26.20 -29.54 -2.06
C SER A 48 -25.86 -30.82 -2.83
N GLY A 49 -24.74 -31.45 -2.47
CA GLY A 49 -24.33 -32.75 -2.98
C GLY A 49 -23.65 -32.67 -4.35
N VAL A 50 -22.32 -32.82 -4.36
CA VAL A 50 -21.57 -33.03 -5.61
C VAL A 50 -21.96 -34.41 -6.15
N PRO A 51 -22.58 -34.51 -7.35
CA PRO A 51 -22.92 -35.81 -7.92
C PRO A 51 -21.70 -36.72 -8.01
N GLU A 52 -21.85 -38.03 -7.78
CA GLU A 52 -20.75 -38.98 -7.73
C GLU A 52 -19.86 -38.96 -9.00
N GLN A 53 -20.42 -38.62 -10.16
CA GLN A 53 -19.66 -38.44 -11.40
C GLN A 53 -18.59 -37.33 -11.34
N PHE A 54 -18.64 -36.45 -10.34
CA PHE A 54 -17.67 -35.38 -10.08
C PHE A 54 -16.78 -35.66 -8.86
N VAL A 55 -16.81 -36.90 -8.36
CA VAL A 55 -15.93 -37.41 -7.29
C VAL A 55 -15.02 -38.46 -7.93
N ALA A 56 -13.78 -38.07 -8.25
CA ALA A 56 -12.75 -38.96 -8.77
C ALA A 56 -11.76 -39.37 -7.66
N GLU A 57 -10.84 -40.30 -7.93
CA GLU A 57 -9.78 -40.72 -6.98
C GLU A 57 -8.98 -39.55 -6.36
N GLY A 58 -8.94 -38.39 -7.03
CA GLY A 58 -8.30 -37.17 -6.55
C GLY A 58 -9.18 -36.21 -5.74
N GLY A 59 -10.32 -36.67 -5.20
CA GLY A 59 -11.27 -35.89 -4.41
C GLY A 59 -12.37 -35.19 -5.23
N ALA A 60 -13.33 -34.57 -4.55
CA ALA A 60 -14.46 -33.92 -5.20
C ALA A 60 -14.01 -32.64 -5.93
N VAL A 61 -14.61 -32.37 -7.10
CA VAL A 61 -14.37 -31.11 -7.85
C VAL A 61 -14.65 -29.87 -6.99
N ALA A 62 -15.63 -29.95 -6.08
CA ALA A 62 -15.93 -28.88 -5.13
C ALA A 62 -14.74 -28.55 -4.20
N ASP A 63 -14.00 -29.54 -3.70
CA ASP A 63 -12.84 -29.30 -2.82
C ASP A 63 -11.70 -28.61 -3.57
N LYS A 64 -11.55 -28.92 -4.87
CA LYS A 64 -10.55 -28.26 -5.72
C LYS A 64 -10.97 -26.84 -6.04
N TYR A 65 -12.26 -26.61 -6.30
CA TYR A 65 -12.84 -25.29 -6.50
C TYR A 65 -12.70 -24.39 -5.26
N GLN A 66 -13.01 -24.91 -4.07
CA GLN A 66 -12.84 -24.20 -2.80
C GLN A 66 -11.39 -23.82 -2.56
N ARG A 67 -10.45 -24.76 -2.72
CA ARG A 67 -9.01 -24.48 -2.58
C ARG A 67 -8.50 -23.42 -3.56
N ALA A 68 -9.00 -23.42 -4.79
CA ALA A 68 -8.65 -22.39 -5.77
C ALA A 68 -9.16 -21.01 -5.34
N HIS A 69 -10.40 -20.92 -4.85
CA HIS A 69 -10.96 -19.68 -4.29
C HIS A 69 -10.18 -19.17 -3.09
N ASP A 70 -9.88 -20.03 -2.13
CA ASP A 70 -9.11 -19.64 -0.94
C ASP A 70 -7.71 -19.15 -1.32
N SER A 71 -7.07 -19.77 -2.31
CA SER A 71 -5.75 -19.34 -2.81
C SER A 71 -5.81 -17.96 -3.47
N VAL A 72 -6.82 -17.72 -4.32
CA VAL A 72 -7.00 -16.43 -5.00
C VAL A 72 -7.37 -15.33 -4.02
N ILE A 73 -8.34 -15.57 -3.12
CA ILE A 73 -8.74 -14.63 -2.08
C ILE A 73 -7.55 -14.30 -1.17
N GLY A 74 -6.76 -15.30 -0.77
CA GLY A 74 -5.56 -15.12 0.03
C GLY A 74 -4.53 -14.24 -0.66
N LEU A 75 -4.28 -14.46 -1.96
CA LEU A 75 -3.38 -13.63 -2.76
C LEU A 75 -3.87 -12.18 -2.82
N LEU A 76 -5.15 -11.96 -3.12
CA LEU A 76 -5.74 -10.62 -3.22
C LEU A 76 -5.64 -9.86 -1.88
N ARG A 77 -5.95 -10.52 -0.76
CA ARG A 77 -5.81 -9.94 0.58
C ARG A 77 -4.37 -9.55 0.90
N LYS A 78 -3.42 -10.46 0.64
CA LYS A 78 -2.00 -10.18 0.86
C LYS A 78 -1.50 -9.02 0.00
N THR A 79 -1.94 -8.94 -1.24
CA THR A 79 -1.60 -7.79 -2.10
C THR A 79 -2.19 -6.49 -1.56
N ARG A 80 -3.44 -6.51 -1.09
CA ARG A 80 -4.05 -5.36 -0.41
C ARG A 80 -3.22 -4.90 0.79
N GLU A 81 -2.91 -5.83 1.70
CA GLU A 81 -2.11 -5.56 2.91
C GLU A 81 -0.75 -4.95 2.55
N ASN A 82 -0.05 -5.50 1.54
CA ASN A 82 1.21 -4.91 1.08
C ASN A 82 1.06 -3.46 0.56
N LEU A 83 -0.06 -3.13 -0.09
CA LEU A 83 -0.32 -1.76 -0.57
C LEU A 83 -0.58 -0.81 0.61
N ASP A 84 -1.33 -1.27 1.61
CA ASP A 84 -1.60 -0.52 2.85
C ASP A 84 -0.30 -0.27 3.64
N GLU A 85 0.53 -1.31 3.82
CA GLU A 85 1.84 -1.21 4.47
C GLU A 85 2.79 -0.27 3.71
N THR A 86 2.78 -0.32 2.37
CA THR A 86 3.58 0.59 1.54
C THR A 86 3.12 2.04 1.71
N ALA A 87 1.80 2.28 1.75
CA ALA A 87 1.25 3.61 2.01
C ALA A 87 1.68 4.14 3.38
N GLU A 88 1.64 3.30 4.41
CA GLU A 88 2.12 3.67 5.75
C GLU A 88 3.61 4.03 5.74
N ALA A 89 4.45 3.19 5.12
CA ALA A 89 5.89 3.42 5.03
C ALA A 89 6.22 4.73 4.29
N LEU A 90 5.48 5.05 3.23
CA LEU A 90 5.64 6.31 2.49
C LEU A 90 5.27 7.53 3.34
N ASN A 91 4.19 7.46 4.12
CA ASN A 91 3.82 8.53 5.04
C ASN A 91 4.89 8.73 6.12
N GLN A 92 5.39 7.64 6.73
CA GLN A 92 6.46 7.70 7.73
C GLN A 92 7.75 8.31 7.15
N ALA A 93 8.15 7.90 5.95
CA ALA A 93 9.32 8.46 5.28
C ALA A 93 9.16 9.96 4.98
N ALA A 94 7.98 10.38 4.53
CA ALA A 94 7.71 11.79 4.25
C ALA A 94 7.72 12.64 5.52
N ASP A 95 7.17 12.13 6.63
CA ASP A 95 7.15 12.83 7.92
C ASP A 95 8.55 12.93 8.52
N GLN A 96 9.33 11.83 8.49
CA GLN A 96 10.72 11.82 8.96
C GLN A 96 11.58 12.85 8.21
N TYR A 97 11.47 12.88 6.88
CA TYR A 97 12.21 13.85 6.09
C TYR A 97 11.81 15.29 6.43
N ALA A 98 10.50 15.56 6.59
CA ALA A 98 10.01 16.88 6.94
C ALA A 98 10.45 17.32 8.36
N GLU A 99 10.64 16.39 9.29
CA GLU A 99 11.21 16.66 10.61
C GLU A 99 12.71 16.97 10.53
N ASP A 100 13.47 16.17 9.78
CA ASP A 100 14.91 16.37 9.60
C ASP A 100 15.22 17.70 8.91
N ASP A 101 14.44 18.07 7.89
CA ASP A 101 14.56 19.36 7.20
C ASP A 101 14.27 20.54 8.15
N ARG A 102 13.21 20.45 8.96
CA ARG A 102 12.90 21.46 9.99
C ARG A 102 14.02 21.58 11.03
N ALA A 103 14.59 20.46 11.47
CA ALA A 103 15.71 20.45 12.41
C ALA A 103 16.98 21.07 11.79
N ALA A 104 17.26 20.78 10.51
CA ALA A 104 18.38 21.37 9.79
C ALA A 104 18.21 22.89 9.62
N ALA A 105 17.02 23.35 9.25
CA ALA A 105 16.70 24.76 9.13
C ALA A 105 16.85 25.50 10.47
N ALA A 106 16.38 24.92 11.57
CA ALA A 106 16.53 25.49 12.91
C ALA A 106 18.01 25.62 13.32
N ARG A 107 18.83 24.59 13.05
CA ARG A 107 20.28 24.63 13.31
C ARG A 107 20.98 25.69 12.46
N LEU A 108 20.60 25.82 11.19
CA LEU A 108 21.15 26.86 10.32
C LEU A 108 20.81 28.25 10.85
N GLN A 109 19.57 28.47 11.27
CA GLN A 109 19.15 29.75 11.86
C GLN A 109 19.96 30.07 13.11
N GLN A 110 20.14 29.11 14.02
CA GLN A 110 20.99 29.29 15.21
C GLN A 110 22.42 29.67 14.85
N LEU A 111 23.02 29.01 13.85
CA LEU A 111 24.37 29.35 13.39
C LEU A 111 24.45 30.77 12.81
N LEU A 112 23.42 31.21 12.08
CA LEU A 112 23.34 32.57 11.55
C LEU A 112 23.17 33.61 12.65
N ASP A 113 22.39 33.31 13.69
CA ASP A 113 22.19 34.18 14.84
C ASP A 113 23.50 34.32 15.66
N ASP A 114 24.23 33.22 15.83
CA ASP A 114 25.49 33.19 16.60
C ASP A 114 26.69 33.79 15.86
N ARG A 115 26.81 33.54 14.55
CA ARG A 115 28.02 33.85 13.75
C ARG A 115 27.82 34.93 12.70
N GLY A 116 26.58 35.40 12.50
CA GLY A 116 26.22 36.27 11.40
C GLY A 116 26.18 35.55 10.06
N THR A 117 25.74 36.25 9.01
CA THR A 117 25.68 35.69 7.65
C THR A 117 27.10 35.45 7.12
N PRO A 118 27.45 34.23 6.68
CA PRO A 118 28.77 33.97 6.09
C PRO A 118 28.94 34.87 4.85
N LYS A 119 30.03 35.64 4.82
CA LYS A 119 30.36 36.45 3.65
C LYS A 119 30.79 35.53 2.51
N PRO A 120 30.23 35.68 1.29
CA PRO A 120 30.78 35.01 0.13
C PRO A 120 32.20 35.51 -0.13
N GLU A 121 33.12 34.59 -0.44
CA GLU A 121 34.47 34.92 -0.96
C GLU A 121 34.41 35.45 -2.39
#